data_AF-A0A5E4M1F2-F1
#
_entry.id   AF-A0A5E4M1F2-F1
#
_cell.length_a   1.000
_cell.length_b   1.000
_cell.length_c   1.000
_cell.angle_alpha   90.00
_cell.angle_beta   90.00
_cell.angle_gamma   90.00
#
_symmetry.space_group_name_H-M   'P 1'
#
loop_
_entity.id
_entity.type
_entity.pdbx_description
1 polymer ?
#
loop_
_entity_poly.entity_id
_entity_poly.type
_entity_poly.pdbx_seq_one_letter_code
_entity_poly.pdbx_strand_id
1 'polypeptide(L)'
;MIRSVTELIKYYKVLFNYIKVKQALVDGLRYSNKCLKIPDAKNECYKWKALLLETYVFRHKFILTRFTRMWFNGAYARAHEVIPDDKMLKFTETKVACEIKLMVENKNGFTRNLSIIVKGITKSERNFDCIKELLKYEQEIENVGSYPGEYYYLLGRAYAKQGDNQKAIECLAKARLGPIVCQKTRHKNKNIQELYEKLYIFNHGVF
;
A
#
# COMPACT_ATOMS: atom_id res chain seq x y z
N MET A 1 9.80 11.23 -14.65
CA MET A 1 11.02 10.81 -13.93
C MET A 1 10.75 10.26 -12.52
N ILE A 2 10.02 10.96 -11.64
CA ILE A 2 9.72 10.47 -10.27
C ILE A 2 8.91 9.15 -10.29
N ARG A 3 7.97 9.01 -11.23
CA ARG A 3 7.24 7.76 -11.49
C ARG A 3 8.19 6.58 -11.77
N SER A 4 9.19 6.76 -12.62
CA SER A 4 10.17 5.72 -12.96
C SER A 4 10.99 5.30 -11.74
N VAL A 5 11.40 6.24 -10.90
CA VAL A 5 12.08 5.96 -9.63
C VAL A 5 11.18 5.16 -8.67
N THR A 6 9.89 5.47 -8.64
CA THR A 6 8.90 4.72 -7.84
C THR A 6 8.82 3.26 -8.27
N GLU A 7 8.85 2.99 -9.59
CA GLU A 7 8.92 1.61 -10.12
C GLU A 7 10.27 0.94 -9.84
N LEU A 8 11.37 1.70 -9.86
CA LEU A 8 12.70 1.20 -9.52
C LEU A 8 12.77 0.73 -8.05
N ILE A 9 12.20 1.50 -7.11
CA ILE A 9 12.09 1.10 -5.70
C ILE A 9 11.26 -0.18 -5.57
N LYS A 10 10.14 -0.28 -6.30
CA LYS A 10 9.30 -1.48 -6.33
C LYS A 10 10.07 -2.69 -6.86
N TYR A 11 10.93 -2.51 -7.87
CA TYR A 11 11.77 -3.57 -8.45
C TYR A 11 12.88 -4.03 -7.50
N TYR A 12 13.73 -3.10 -7.03
CA TYR A 12 14.86 -3.45 -6.16
C TYR A 12 14.43 -4.08 -4.84
N LYS A 13 13.21 -3.81 -4.36
CA LYS A 13 12.59 -4.51 -3.26
C LYS A 13 12.54 -6.03 -3.50
N VAL A 14 12.09 -6.45 -4.67
CA VAL A 14 11.89 -7.88 -4.97
C VAL A 14 13.22 -8.62 -4.97
N LEU A 15 14.29 -7.93 -5.37
CA LEU A 15 15.66 -8.42 -5.33
C LEU A 15 16.32 -8.28 -3.95
N PHE A 16 15.58 -7.84 -2.92
CA PHE A 16 16.09 -7.57 -1.58
C PHE A 16 17.31 -6.62 -1.54
N ASN A 17 17.43 -5.73 -2.53
CA ASN A 17 18.57 -4.81 -2.64
C ASN A 17 18.29 -3.49 -1.93
N TYR A 18 18.53 -3.48 -0.62
CA TYR A 18 18.27 -2.34 0.26
C TYR A 18 19.06 -1.08 -0.09
N ILE A 19 20.32 -1.24 -0.48
CA ILE A 19 21.20 -0.11 -0.82
C ILE A 19 20.63 0.62 -2.05
N LYS A 20 20.26 -0.13 -3.09
CA LYS A 20 19.66 0.44 -4.29
C LYS A 20 18.29 1.07 -4.05
N VAL A 21 17.48 0.53 -3.12
CA VAL A 21 16.23 1.18 -2.70
C VAL A 21 16.50 2.55 -2.07
N LYS A 22 17.48 2.65 -1.17
CA LYS A 22 17.87 3.92 -0.54
C LYS A 22 18.39 4.93 -1.56
N GLN A 23 19.28 4.50 -2.46
CA GLN A 23 19.80 5.35 -3.53
C GLN A 23 18.68 5.87 -4.42
N ALA A 24 17.79 4.98 -4.88
CA ALA A 24 16.63 5.37 -5.69
C ALA A 24 15.72 6.37 -4.95
N LEU A 25 15.46 6.18 -3.65
CA LEU A 25 14.71 7.17 -2.87
C LEU A 25 15.39 8.54 -2.85
N VAL A 26 16.70 8.59 -2.55
CA VAL A 26 17.46 9.84 -2.49
C VAL A 26 17.40 10.57 -3.83
N ASP A 27 17.58 9.86 -4.93
CA ASP A 27 17.48 10.43 -6.27
C ASP A 27 16.06 10.92 -6.56
N GLY A 28 15.04 10.13 -6.23
CA GLY A 28 13.64 10.52 -6.40
C GLY A 28 13.26 11.79 -5.63
N LEU A 29 13.78 11.94 -4.41
CA LEU A 29 13.57 13.15 -3.60
C LEU A 29 14.33 14.35 -4.15
N ARG A 30 15.56 14.16 -4.62
CA ARG A 30 16.34 15.20 -5.29
C ARG A 30 15.62 15.69 -6.54
N TYR A 31 15.10 14.78 -7.37
CA TYR A 31 14.30 15.12 -8.53
C TYR A 31 13.01 15.82 -8.15
N SER A 32 12.30 15.33 -7.14
CA SER A 32 11.08 15.98 -6.65
C SER A 32 11.35 17.42 -6.19
N ASN A 33 12.43 17.66 -5.46
CA ASN A 33 12.76 19.01 -4.99
C ASN A 33 13.16 19.95 -6.13
N LYS A 34 13.79 19.44 -7.21
CA LYS A 34 14.03 20.23 -8.44
C LYS A 34 12.72 20.52 -9.18
N CYS A 35 11.87 19.49 -9.33
CA CYS A 35 10.56 19.57 -9.98
C CYS A 35 9.67 20.63 -9.33
N LEU A 36 9.65 20.71 -7.98
CA LEU A 36 8.87 21.69 -7.23
C LEU A 36 9.26 23.16 -7.49
N LYS A 37 10.43 23.43 -8.09
CA LYS A 37 10.85 24.77 -8.48
C LYS A 37 10.27 25.21 -9.84
N ILE A 38 9.66 24.29 -10.59
CA ILE A 38 9.03 24.55 -11.88
C ILE A 38 7.55 24.89 -11.61
N PRO A 39 7.10 26.13 -11.87
CA PRO A 39 5.74 26.57 -11.50
C PRO A 39 4.64 25.68 -12.08
N ASP A 40 4.70 25.37 -13.37
CA ASP A 40 3.65 24.64 -14.09
C ASP A 40 3.58 23.15 -13.73
N ALA A 41 4.69 22.58 -13.24
CA ALA A 41 4.76 21.17 -12.85
C ALA A 41 4.49 20.93 -11.37
N LYS A 42 4.46 22.00 -10.55
CA LYS A 42 4.49 21.93 -9.08
C LYS A 42 3.45 20.99 -8.49
N ASN A 43 2.22 21.06 -9.00
CA ASN A 43 1.09 20.24 -8.54
C ASN A 43 1.38 18.75 -8.75
N GLU A 44 1.76 18.39 -9.97
CA GLU A 44 2.10 17.00 -10.33
C GLU A 44 3.32 16.50 -9.53
N CYS A 45 4.30 17.37 -9.28
CA CYS A 45 5.47 17.04 -8.47
C CYS A 45 5.08 16.67 -7.02
N TYR A 46 4.12 17.38 -6.39
CA TYR A 46 3.64 17.03 -5.05
C TYR A 46 2.96 15.65 -5.04
N LYS A 47 2.09 15.38 -6.02
CA LYS A 47 1.44 14.07 -6.19
C LYS A 47 2.48 12.95 -6.28
N TRP A 48 3.45 13.07 -7.19
CA TRP A 48 4.46 12.02 -7.36
C TRP A 48 5.42 11.90 -6.18
N LYS A 49 5.71 12.98 -5.46
CA LYS A 49 6.47 12.94 -4.19
C LYS A 49 5.74 12.11 -3.13
N ALA A 50 4.44 12.35 -2.98
CA ALA A 50 3.59 11.64 -2.03
C ALA A 50 3.55 10.13 -2.35
N LEU A 51 3.37 9.77 -3.63
CA LEU A 51 3.37 8.38 -4.10
C LEU A 51 4.74 7.68 -3.95
N LEU A 52 5.84 8.40 -4.20
CA LEU A 52 7.20 7.90 -3.96
C LEU A 52 7.39 7.51 -2.48
N LEU A 53 6.95 8.39 -1.57
CA LEU A 53 7.04 8.16 -0.14
C LEU A 53 6.11 7.04 0.34
N GLU A 54 4.90 6.91 -0.20
CA GLU A 54 4.05 5.74 0.04
C GLU A 54 4.80 4.45 -0.28
N THR A 55 5.40 4.40 -1.47
CA THR A 55 6.07 3.21 -1.97
C THR A 55 7.28 2.86 -1.14
N TYR A 56 8.01 3.86 -0.63
CA TYR A 56 9.11 3.62 0.28
C TYR A 56 8.64 3.18 1.68
N VAL A 57 7.69 3.90 2.29
CA VAL A 57 7.30 3.73 3.69
C VAL A 57 6.44 2.49 3.92
N PHE A 58 5.40 2.27 3.13
CA PHE A 58 4.39 1.24 3.39
C PHE A 58 4.61 -0.06 2.62
N ARG A 59 5.38 -0.02 1.53
CA ARG A 59 5.65 -1.24 0.75
C ARG A 59 6.95 -1.92 1.12
N HIS A 60 7.87 -1.26 1.80
CA HIS A 60 9.07 -1.89 2.31
C HIS A 60 8.79 -2.45 3.72
N LYS A 61 9.48 -3.52 4.13
CA LYS A 61 9.52 -3.96 5.54
C LYS A 61 10.34 -2.97 6.41
N PHE A 62 10.31 -1.67 6.10
CA PHE A 62 10.84 -0.68 7.03
C PHE A 62 10.01 -0.77 8.30
N ILE A 63 10.67 -0.56 9.44
CA ILE A 63 9.98 -0.29 10.68
C ILE A 63 9.20 0.99 10.41
N LEU A 64 7.89 0.88 10.15
CA LEU A 64 7.01 2.04 10.14
C LEU A 64 7.24 2.72 11.49
N THR A 65 7.87 3.88 11.49
CA THR A 65 8.12 4.66 12.70
C THR A 65 7.21 5.87 12.68
N ARG A 66 6.97 6.45 13.85
CA ARG A 66 6.30 7.75 13.95
C ARG A 66 6.94 8.80 13.03
N PHE A 67 8.27 8.80 12.91
CA PHE A 67 9.01 9.73 12.05
C PHE A 67 8.74 9.52 10.55
N THR A 68 8.88 8.29 10.05
CA THR A 68 8.62 7.99 8.62
C THR A 68 7.17 8.26 8.25
N ARG A 69 6.25 8.01 9.17
CA ARG A 69 4.83 8.34 9.02
C ARG A 69 4.59 9.85 8.99
N MET A 70 5.20 10.62 9.89
CA MET A 70 5.09 12.08 9.90
C MET A 70 5.58 12.68 8.57
N TRP A 71 6.68 12.15 8.03
CA TRP A 71 7.20 12.57 6.73
C TRP A 71 6.25 12.26 5.57
N PHE A 72 5.69 11.04 5.56
CA PHE A 72 4.66 10.65 4.60
C PHE A 72 3.41 11.56 4.69
N ASN A 73 2.86 11.73 5.89
CA ASN A 73 1.68 12.55 6.13
C ASN A 73 1.90 13.99 5.66
N GLY A 74 3.07 14.57 5.95
CA GLY A 74 3.41 15.93 5.49
C GLY A 74 3.59 16.06 3.98
N ALA A 75 3.95 14.99 3.27
CA ALA A 75 3.96 14.99 1.81
C ALA A 75 2.56 14.83 1.23
N TYR A 76 1.73 13.99 1.84
CA TYR A 76 0.33 13.79 1.45
C TYR A 76 -0.53 15.03 1.67
N ALA A 77 -0.41 15.69 2.82
CA ALA A 77 -1.14 16.92 3.12
C ALA A 77 -0.90 17.99 2.05
N ARG A 78 0.37 18.24 1.69
CA ARG A 78 0.71 19.18 0.61
C ARG A 78 0.19 18.77 -0.76
N ALA A 79 0.10 17.46 -1.04
CA ALA A 79 -0.47 16.99 -2.30
C ALA A 79 -1.99 17.22 -2.35
N HIS A 80 -2.70 17.00 -1.23
CA HIS A 80 -4.14 17.26 -1.13
C HIS A 80 -4.49 18.75 -1.11
N GLU A 81 -3.66 19.60 -0.51
CA GLU A 81 -3.84 21.06 -0.56
C GLU A 81 -3.86 21.58 -2.00
N VAL A 82 -3.10 20.94 -2.87
CA VAL A 82 -2.89 21.41 -4.25
C VAL A 82 -3.75 20.66 -5.26
N ILE A 83 -4.06 19.38 -5.00
CA ILE A 83 -4.90 18.53 -5.86
C ILE A 83 -5.87 17.71 -4.99
N PRO A 84 -6.90 18.34 -4.40
CA PRO A 84 -7.78 17.67 -3.42
C PRO A 84 -8.59 16.52 -4.03
N ASP A 85 -8.96 16.61 -5.31
CA ASP A 85 -9.83 15.65 -5.98
C ASP A 85 -9.12 14.57 -6.80
N ASP A 86 -7.81 14.42 -6.62
CA ASP A 86 -7.06 13.36 -7.30
C ASP A 86 -7.47 11.97 -6.79
N LYS A 87 -8.13 11.19 -7.66
CA LYS A 87 -8.60 9.84 -7.33
C LYS A 87 -7.48 8.89 -6.90
N MET A 88 -6.28 9.05 -7.47
CA MET A 88 -5.13 8.20 -7.15
C MET A 88 -4.59 8.49 -5.74
N LEU A 89 -4.57 9.76 -5.31
CA LEU A 89 -4.23 10.13 -3.94
C LEU A 89 -5.27 9.62 -2.94
N LYS A 90 -6.57 9.83 -3.20
CA LYS A 90 -7.66 9.34 -2.33
C LYS A 90 -7.66 7.81 -2.18
N PHE A 91 -7.46 7.09 -3.28
CA PHE A 91 -7.30 5.63 -3.26
C PHE A 91 -6.07 5.20 -2.44
N THR A 92 -4.94 5.89 -2.62
CA THR A 92 -3.71 5.54 -1.92
C THR A 92 -3.80 5.82 -0.43
N GLU A 93 -4.48 6.88 0.00
CA GLU A 93 -4.79 7.14 1.40
C GLU A 93 -5.63 5.99 2.00
N THR A 94 -6.70 5.60 1.32
CA THR A 94 -7.56 4.47 1.70
C THR A 94 -6.75 3.18 1.86
N LYS A 95 -5.89 2.90 0.89
CA LYS A 95 -4.98 1.74 0.89
C LYS A 95 -4.04 1.76 2.09
N VAL A 96 -3.41 2.90 2.37
CA VAL A 96 -2.47 3.05 3.49
C VAL A 96 -3.17 2.86 4.83
N ALA A 97 -4.34 3.48 5.02
CA ALA A 97 -5.15 3.31 6.22
C ALA A 97 -5.48 1.82 6.47
N CYS A 98 -5.82 1.09 5.40
CA CYS A 98 -6.07 -0.33 5.49
C CYS A 98 -4.86 -1.18 5.84
N GLU A 99 -3.72 -0.92 5.21
CA GLU A 99 -2.49 -1.63 5.55
C GLU A 99 -2.10 -1.39 7.02
N ILE A 100 -2.25 -0.16 7.52
CA ILE A 100 -2.00 0.18 8.93
C ILE A 100 -2.93 -0.63 9.86
N LYS A 101 -4.24 -0.66 9.57
CA LYS A 101 -5.21 -1.44 10.35
C LYS A 101 -4.83 -2.92 10.39
N LEU A 102 -4.64 -3.53 9.22
CA LEU A 102 -4.33 -4.96 9.10
C LEU A 102 -2.98 -5.34 9.73
N MET A 103 -2.00 -4.42 9.78
CA MET A 103 -0.73 -4.63 10.48
C MET A 103 -0.88 -4.74 12.01
N VAL A 104 -1.90 -4.10 12.58
CA VAL A 104 -2.17 -4.10 14.04
C VAL A 104 -3.00 -5.31 14.43
N GLU A 105 -4.01 -5.66 13.62
CA GLU A 105 -4.92 -6.78 13.88
C GLU A 105 -4.27 -8.17 13.72
N ASN A 106 -3.09 -8.23 13.09
CA ASN A 106 -2.30 -9.47 13.00
C ASN A 106 -1.47 -9.78 14.24
N LYS A 107 -1.50 -8.93 15.28
CA LYS A 107 -0.60 -9.01 16.43
C LYS A 107 -1.34 -9.39 17.72
N ASN A 108 -0.67 -10.14 18.60
CA ASN A 108 -1.16 -10.43 19.94
C ASN A 108 -1.23 -9.15 20.81
N GLY A 109 -1.95 -9.17 21.94
CA GLY A 109 -2.27 -7.97 22.72
C GLY A 109 -1.06 -7.09 23.09
N PHE A 110 0.02 -7.69 23.57
CA PHE A 110 1.25 -6.95 23.93
C PHE A 110 1.93 -6.32 22.71
N THR A 111 2.18 -7.10 21.66
CA THR A 111 2.84 -6.59 20.44
C THR A 111 1.95 -5.62 19.67
N ARG A 112 0.62 -5.71 19.81
CA ARG A 112 -0.37 -4.77 19.29
C ARG A 112 -0.22 -3.40 19.94
N ASN A 113 -0.20 -3.34 21.28
CA ASN A 113 -0.06 -2.08 22.02
C ASN A 113 1.28 -1.39 21.74
N LEU A 114 2.38 -2.16 21.76
CA LEU A 114 3.69 -1.64 21.40
C LEU A 114 3.72 -1.12 19.96
N SER A 115 3.10 -1.84 19.02
CA SER A 115 2.98 -1.40 17.63
C SER A 115 2.16 -0.13 17.47
N ILE A 116 1.14 0.10 18.30
CA ILE A 116 0.36 1.34 18.26
C ILE A 116 1.23 2.52 18.69
N ILE A 117 1.98 2.37 19.79
CA ILE A 117 2.83 3.44 20.35
C ILE A 117 3.99 3.76 19.41
N VAL A 118 4.79 2.76 19.03
CA VAL A 118 6.00 2.94 18.20
C VAL A 118 5.68 3.53 16.83
N LYS A 119 4.56 3.11 16.25
CA LYS A 119 4.12 3.53 14.92
C LYS A 119 3.20 4.77 14.94
N GLY A 120 2.79 5.23 16.13
CA GLY A 120 1.90 6.36 16.31
C GLY A 120 0.51 6.17 15.70
N ILE A 121 -0.09 4.99 15.84
CA ILE A 121 -1.37 4.63 15.21
C ILE A 121 -2.54 5.27 15.95
N THR A 122 -3.39 5.99 15.22
CA THR A 122 -4.52 6.73 15.78
C THR A 122 -5.73 5.85 16.03
N LYS A 123 -6.70 6.35 16.82
CA LYS A 123 -7.98 5.66 17.01
C LYS A 123 -8.77 5.53 15.70
N SER A 124 -8.76 6.58 14.87
CA SER A 124 -9.46 6.60 13.58
C SER A 124 -8.99 5.46 12.66
N GLU A 125 -7.68 5.29 12.51
CA GLU A 125 -7.11 4.23 11.65
C GLU A 125 -7.43 2.81 12.14
N ARG A 126 -7.52 2.60 13.46
CA ARG A 126 -7.90 1.30 14.01
C ARG A 126 -9.36 0.95 13.68
N ASN A 127 -10.21 1.96 13.60
CA ASN A 127 -11.64 1.80 13.33
C ASN A 127 -11.97 1.96 11.84
N PHE A 128 -10.97 2.09 10.97
CA PHE A 128 -11.15 2.32 9.54
C PHE A 128 -11.88 1.13 8.89
N ASP A 129 -12.95 1.37 8.15
CA ASP A 129 -13.69 0.31 7.46
C ASP A 129 -13.08 0.03 6.09
N CYS A 130 -12.15 -0.91 6.06
CA CYS A 130 -11.45 -1.26 4.83
C CYS A 130 -12.34 -1.73 3.70
N ILE A 131 -13.36 -2.51 4.00
CA ILE A 131 -14.17 -3.13 2.95
C ILE A 131 -15.03 -2.05 2.32
N LYS A 132 -15.75 -1.28 3.15
CA LYS A 132 -16.58 -0.18 2.68
C LYS A 132 -15.79 0.84 1.85
N GLU A 133 -14.61 1.22 2.32
CA GLU A 133 -13.81 2.25 1.66
C GLU A 133 -13.12 1.73 0.38
N LEU A 134 -12.65 0.48 0.35
CA LEU A 134 -12.05 -0.11 -0.85
C LEU A 134 -13.09 -0.39 -1.94
N LEU A 135 -14.32 -0.77 -1.59
CA LEU A 135 -15.37 -1.07 -2.57
C LEU A 135 -15.75 0.15 -3.43
N LYS A 136 -15.57 1.38 -2.92
CA LYS A 136 -15.78 2.62 -3.69
C LYS A 136 -14.94 2.70 -4.97
N TYR A 137 -13.85 1.94 -5.03
CA TYR A 137 -12.89 1.97 -6.14
C TYR A 137 -12.92 0.71 -7.01
N GLU A 138 -13.81 -0.26 -6.76
CA GLU A 138 -13.79 -1.55 -7.46
C GLU A 138 -13.88 -1.38 -8.99
N GLN A 139 -14.79 -0.51 -9.45
CA GLN A 139 -15.02 -0.25 -10.88
C GLN A 139 -13.97 0.69 -11.50
N GLU A 140 -13.21 1.42 -10.69
CA GLU A 140 -12.26 2.44 -11.17
C GLU A 140 -10.81 2.00 -10.98
N ILE A 141 -10.56 0.74 -10.61
CA ILE A 141 -9.23 0.31 -10.15
C ILE A 141 -8.15 0.45 -11.23
N GLU A 142 -8.53 0.27 -12.50
CA GLU A 142 -7.64 0.43 -13.65
C GLU A 142 -7.24 1.90 -13.86
N ASN A 143 -8.09 2.84 -13.44
CA ASN A 143 -7.92 4.28 -13.63
C ASN A 143 -7.18 4.96 -12.46
N VAL A 144 -7.24 4.41 -11.24
CA VAL A 144 -6.61 5.01 -10.04
C VAL A 144 -5.14 4.63 -9.86
N GLY A 145 -4.48 4.08 -10.88
CA GLY A 145 -3.03 3.88 -10.91
C GLY A 145 -2.50 2.77 -9.98
N SER A 146 -3.38 1.85 -9.56
CA SER A 146 -3.03 0.65 -8.81
C SER A 146 -3.09 -0.57 -9.72
N TYR A 147 -2.31 -1.61 -9.42
CA TYR A 147 -2.50 -2.89 -10.11
C TYR A 147 -3.73 -3.59 -9.52
N PRO A 148 -4.69 -4.08 -10.33
CA PRO A 148 -5.89 -4.77 -9.84
C PRO A 148 -5.57 -5.90 -8.85
N GLY A 149 -4.50 -6.66 -9.11
CA GLY A 149 -4.04 -7.73 -8.20
C GLY A 149 -3.65 -7.23 -6.80
N GLU A 150 -3.10 -6.02 -6.67
CA GLU A 150 -2.80 -5.47 -5.34
C GLU A 150 -4.07 -5.07 -4.57
N TYR A 151 -5.06 -4.56 -5.30
CA TYR A 151 -6.34 -4.15 -4.74
C TYR A 151 -7.12 -5.35 -4.25
N TYR A 152 -7.34 -6.34 -5.11
CA TYR A 152 -8.09 -7.55 -4.74
C TYR A 152 -7.38 -8.35 -3.65
N TYR A 153 -6.04 -8.35 -3.61
CA TYR A 153 -5.31 -8.93 -2.48
C TYR A 153 -5.59 -8.21 -1.16
N LEU A 154 -5.59 -6.86 -1.16
CA LEU A 154 -5.88 -6.09 0.05
C LEU A 154 -7.33 -6.27 0.51
N LEU A 155 -8.28 -6.28 -0.44
CA LEU A 155 -9.69 -6.53 -0.16
C LEU A 155 -9.92 -7.95 0.38
N GLY A 156 -9.29 -8.96 -0.21
CA GLY A 156 -9.36 -10.34 0.27
C GLY A 156 -8.80 -10.51 1.68
N ARG A 157 -7.71 -9.81 2.02
CA ARG A 157 -7.19 -9.75 3.40
C ARG A 157 -8.18 -9.11 4.37
N ALA A 158 -8.89 -8.07 3.95
CA ALA A 158 -9.90 -7.41 4.78
C ALA A 158 -11.10 -8.32 5.04
N TYR A 159 -11.62 -9.02 4.03
CA TYR A 159 -12.69 -10.02 4.18
C TYR A 159 -12.27 -11.17 5.11
N ALA A 160 -11.08 -11.74 4.90
CA ALA A 160 -10.56 -12.81 5.74
C ALA A 160 -10.46 -12.37 7.21
N LYS A 161 -10.15 -11.09 7.47
CA LYS A 161 -10.10 -10.55 8.83
C LYS A 161 -11.45 -10.34 9.49
N GLN A 162 -12.50 -10.13 8.71
CA GLN A 162 -13.87 -10.10 9.21
C GLN A 162 -14.50 -11.50 9.33
N GLY A 163 -13.78 -12.56 8.94
CA GLY A 163 -14.27 -13.93 8.96
C GLY A 163 -15.08 -14.33 7.72
N ASP A 164 -15.21 -13.45 6.72
CA ASP A 164 -15.87 -13.75 5.45
C ASP A 164 -14.88 -14.46 4.50
N ASN A 165 -14.61 -15.73 4.79
CA ASN A 165 -13.63 -16.52 4.05
C ASN A 165 -14.03 -16.74 2.58
N GLN A 166 -15.33 -16.80 2.29
CA GLN A 166 -15.82 -17.02 0.93
C GLN A 166 -15.49 -15.82 0.04
N LYS A 167 -15.86 -14.60 0.44
CA LYS A 167 -15.49 -13.40 -0.33
C LYS A 167 -13.99 -13.15 -0.36
N ALA A 168 -13.28 -13.55 0.70
CA ALA A 168 -11.82 -13.50 0.70
C ALA A 168 -11.22 -14.38 -0.41
N ILE A 169 -11.68 -15.62 -0.54
CA ILE A 169 -11.27 -16.57 -1.59
C ILE A 169 -11.59 -16.01 -2.98
N GLU A 170 -12.78 -15.46 -3.20
CA GLU A 170 -13.17 -14.83 -4.47
C GLU A 170 -12.24 -13.66 -4.85
N CYS A 171 -11.94 -12.79 -3.90
CA CYS A 171 -11.01 -11.68 -4.10
C CYS A 171 -9.60 -12.20 -4.42
N LEU A 172 -9.13 -13.23 -3.72
CA LEU A 172 -7.81 -13.81 -3.97
C LEU A 172 -7.74 -14.50 -5.34
N ALA A 173 -8.82 -15.12 -5.81
CA ALA A 173 -8.92 -15.65 -7.16
C ALA A 173 -8.81 -14.53 -8.21
N LYS A 174 -9.57 -13.44 -8.06
CA LYS A 174 -9.44 -12.24 -8.93
C LYS A 174 -8.01 -11.69 -8.91
N ALA A 175 -7.38 -11.64 -7.74
CA ALA A 175 -6.01 -11.15 -7.61
C ALA A 175 -4.99 -12.02 -8.38
N ARG A 176 -5.18 -13.34 -8.42
CA ARG A 176 -4.32 -14.29 -9.15
C ARG A 176 -4.46 -14.18 -10.67
N LEU A 177 -5.67 -13.89 -11.15
CA LEU A 177 -5.95 -13.73 -12.59
C LEU A 177 -5.38 -12.42 -13.17
N GLY A 178 -4.91 -11.50 -12.33
CA GLY A 178 -4.28 -10.26 -12.77
C GLY A 178 -2.99 -10.52 -13.58
N PRO A 179 -2.66 -9.67 -14.57
CA PRO A 179 -1.52 -9.88 -15.45
C PRO A 179 -0.20 -9.86 -14.65
N ILE A 180 0.65 -10.87 -14.89
CA ILE A 180 1.98 -10.97 -14.28
C ILE A 180 2.97 -10.11 -15.06
N VAL A 181 2.90 -8.80 -14.85
CA VAL A 181 3.71 -7.83 -15.60
C VAL A 181 5.16 -7.77 -15.10
N CYS A 182 5.46 -8.17 -13.86
CA CYS A 182 6.83 -8.10 -13.31
C CYS A 182 7.10 -9.07 -12.15
N GLN A 183 8.37 -9.18 -11.73
CA GLN A 183 8.82 -10.03 -10.62
C GLN A 183 8.09 -9.70 -9.29
N LYS A 184 7.66 -8.44 -9.11
CA LYS A 184 6.85 -8.03 -7.96
C LYS A 184 5.47 -8.67 -7.97
N THR A 185 4.84 -8.76 -9.15
CA THR A 185 3.57 -9.47 -9.29
C THR A 185 3.74 -10.94 -8.97
N ARG A 186 4.85 -11.57 -9.38
CA ARG A 186 5.16 -12.97 -9.01
C ARG A 186 5.25 -13.17 -7.49
N HIS A 187 5.99 -12.31 -6.79
CA HIS A 187 6.10 -12.41 -5.33
C HIS A 187 4.75 -12.15 -4.62
N LYS A 188 3.95 -11.20 -5.12
CA LYS A 188 2.58 -10.98 -4.59
C LYS A 188 1.67 -12.18 -4.86
N ASN A 189 1.74 -12.78 -6.03
CA ASN A 189 0.97 -13.98 -6.38
C ASN A 189 1.32 -15.15 -5.46
N LYS A 190 2.59 -15.29 -5.06
CA LYS A 190 2.97 -16.27 -4.02
C LYS A 190 2.25 -15.99 -2.69
N ASN A 191 2.25 -14.76 -2.18
CA ASN A 191 1.55 -14.42 -0.94
C ASN A 191 0.02 -14.60 -1.06
N ILE A 192 -0.54 -14.29 -2.23
CA ILE A 192 -1.96 -14.53 -2.53
C ILE A 192 -2.25 -16.03 -2.46
N GLN A 193 -1.41 -16.86 -3.08
CA GLN A 193 -1.54 -18.32 -3.08
C GLN A 193 -1.49 -18.87 -1.65
N GLU A 194 -0.49 -18.48 -0.86
CA GLU A 194 -0.35 -18.93 0.53
C GLU A 194 -1.57 -18.57 1.38
N LEU A 195 -2.12 -17.36 1.21
CA LEU A 195 -3.33 -16.95 1.94
C LEU A 195 -4.56 -17.72 1.46
N TYR A 196 -4.69 -17.92 0.15
CA TYR A 196 -5.78 -18.69 -0.45
C TYR A 196 -5.80 -20.12 0.09
N GLU A 197 -4.66 -20.82 0.05
CA GLU A 197 -4.53 -22.19 0.54
C GLU A 197 -4.87 -22.30 2.03
N LYS A 198 -4.38 -21.37 2.86
CA LYS A 198 -4.71 -21.34 4.30
C LYS A 198 -6.21 -21.23 4.55
N LEU A 199 -6.89 -20.34 3.83
CA LEU A 199 -8.34 -20.17 3.97
C LEU A 199 -9.10 -21.39 3.44
N TYR A 200 -8.62 -21.98 2.35
CA TYR A 200 -9.25 -23.15 1.74
C TYR A 200 -9.15 -24.40 2.63
N ILE A 201 -7.96 -24.68 3.17
CA ILE A 201 -7.71 -25.77 4.11
C ILE A 201 -8.56 -25.59 5.38
N PHE A 202 -8.58 -24.37 5.94
CA PHE A 202 -9.39 -24.06 7.12
C PHE A 202 -10.89 -24.31 6.89
N ASN A 203 -11.42 -23.94 5.72
CA ASN A 203 -12.83 -24.12 5.39
C ASN A 203 -13.23 -25.58 5.09
N HIS A 204 -12.30 -26.42 4.62
CA HIS A 204 -12.60 -27.79 4.17
C HIS A 204 -12.06 -28.89 5.10
N GLY A 205 -11.48 -28.54 6.25
CA GLY A 205 -11.19 -29.48 7.33
C GLY A 205 -10.19 -30.58 6.99
N VAL A 206 -9.27 -30.35 6.05
CA VAL A 206 -8.23 -31.34 5.71
C VAL A 206 -7.09 -31.23 6.73
N PHE A 207 -7.13 -32.08 7.75
CA PHE A 207 -6.03 -32.37 8.68
C PHE A 207 -5.53 -33.79 8.46
#